data_AF-W5NHT4-F1
#
_entry.id   AF-W5NHT4-F1
#
_cell.length_a   1.000
_cell.length_b   1.000
_cell.length_c   1.000
_cell.angle_alpha   90.00
_cell.angle_beta   90.00
_cell.angle_gamma   90.00
#
_symmetry.space_group_name_H-M   'P 1'
#
loop_
_entity.id
_entity.type
_entity.pdbx_description
1 polymer ?
#
loop_
_entity_poly.entity_id
_entity_poly.type
_entity_poly.pdbx_seq_one_letter_code
_entity_poly.pdbx_strand_id
1 'polypeptide(L)'
;MYPLSCFLNVRVMLLSVFLTHVKMLINVMSGLSYKQKGKKEKKHKKKRDKKVKREKESSGGPVQISKFLKDKKKSDKYSMISGKKIKMKVKKTKKDKQRDKNRAELLEFLNSAF
;
A
#
# COMPACT_ATOMS: atom_id res chain seq x y z
N MET A 1 -41.33 4.82 46.87
CA MET A 1 -40.25 3.81 46.79
C MET A 1 -40.05 3.44 45.33
N TYR A 2 -39.07 4.04 44.65
CA TYR A 2 -38.76 3.69 43.26
C TYR A 2 -38.01 2.34 43.22
N PRO A 3 -38.36 1.41 42.33
CA PRO A 3 -37.80 0.06 42.34
C PRO A 3 -36.31 0.08 41.94
N LEU A 4 -35.48 -0.61 42.72
CA LEU A 4 -34.03 -0.73 42.53
C LEU A 4 -33.62 -1.33 41.17
N SER A 5 -34.57 -1.87 40.40
CA SER A 5 -34.34 -2.42 39.06
C SER A 5 -33.98 -1.36 38.00
N CYS A 6 -34.43 -0.11 38.16
CA CYS A 6 -34.11 0.96 37.21
C CYS A 6 -32.64 1.38 37.29
N PHE A 7 -32.07 1.45 38.50
CA PHE A 7 -30.69 1.87 38.72
C PHE A 7 -29.67 0.85 38.21
N LEU A 8 -30.00 -0.45 38.30
CA LEU A 8 -29.11 -1.51 37.83
C LEU A 8 -28.98 -1.51 36.30
N ASN A 9 -30.10 -1.30 35.59
CA ASN A 9 -30.10 -1.23 34.12
C ASN A 9 -29.30 -0.05 33.58
N VAL A 10 -29.43 1.13 34.20
CA VAL A 10 -28.67 2.33 33.80
C VAL A 10 -27.17 2.13 34.04
N ARG A 11 -26.79 1.51 35.17
CA ARG A 11 -25.38 1.26 35.51
C ARG A 11 -24.75 0.20 34.59
N VAL A 12 -25.49 -0.84 34.21
CA VAL A 12 -25.05 -1.87 33.24
C VAL A 12 -24.87 -1.26 31.85
N MET A 13 -25.80 -0.40 31.41
CA MET A 13 -25.67 0.30 30.13
C MET A 13 -24.47 1.24 30.12
N LEU A 14 -24.28 2.04 31.17
CA LEU A 14 -23.14 2.97 31.26
C LEU A 14 -21.79 2.22 31.26
N LEU A 15 -21.70 1.09 31.97
CA LEU A 15 -20.51 0.24 31.96
C LEU A 15 -20.25 -0.34 30.56
N SER A 16 -21.29 -0.84 29.86
CA SER A 16 -21.12 -1.39 28.52
C SER A 16 -20.60 -0.35 27.51
N VAL A 17 -21.12 0.88 27.56
CA VAL A 17 -20.65 2.00 26.72
C VAL A 17 -19.22 2.36 27.08
N PHE A 18 -18.88 2.46 28.37
CA PHE A 18 -17.52 2.75 28.82
C PHE A 18 -16.51 1.69 28.34
N LEU A 19 -16.85 0.40 28.45
CA LEU A 19 -16.00 -0.69 27.99
C LEU A 19 -15.75 -0.64 26.47
N THR A 20 -16.76 -0.29 25.68
CA THR A 20 -16.60 -0.17 24.21
C THR A 20 -15.66 0.97 23.82
N HIS A 21 -15.76 2.12 24.48
CA HIS A 21 -14.83 3.24 24.26
C HIS A 21 -13.39 2.91 24.66
N VAL A 22 -13.20 2.25 25.80
CA VAL A 22 -11.85 1.80 26.24
C VAL A 22 -11.25 0.80 25.24
N LYS A 23 -12.05 -0.13 24.72
CA LYS A 23 -11.59 -1.11 23.70
C LYS A 23 -11.22 -0.45 22.37
N MET A 24 -11.98 0.57 21.94
CA MET A 24 -11.65 1.37 20.76
C MET A 24 -10.33 2.12 20.93
N LEU A 25 -10.12 2.76 22.09
CA LEU A 25 -8.87 3.49 22.40
C LEU A 25 -7.65 2.57 22.42
N ILE A 26 -7.76 1.38 23.02
CA ILE A 26 -6.69 0.38 23.01
C ILE A 26 -6.35 -0.05 21.57
N ASN A 27 -7.35 -0.25 20.71
CA ASN A 27 -7.14 -0.64 19.31
C ASN A 27 -6.51 0.48 18.46
N VAL A 28 -6.82 1.74 18.75
CA VAL A 28 -6.19 2.90 18.09
C VAL A 28 -4.71 3.02 18.51
N MET A 29 -4.39 2.75 19.77
CA MET A 29 -3.01 2.82 20.28
C MET A 29 -2.13 1.62 19.87
N SER A 30 -2.70 0.42 19.71
CA SER A 30 -1.96 -0.75 19.22
C SER A 30 -1.61 -0.67 17.72
N GLY A 31 -2.21 0.25 16.97
CA GLY A 31 -1.88 0.55 15.57
C GLY A 31 -0.55 1.29 15.36
N LEU A 32 0.14 1.69 16.43
CA LEU A 32 1.41 2.43 16.39
C LEU A 32 2.49 1.74 17.24
N SER A 33 2.88 0.51 16.89
CA SER A 33 3.97 -0.18 17.59
C SER A 33 4.74 -1.15 16.69
N TYR A 34 5.91 -0.68 16.27
CA TYR A 34 7.14 -1.38 15.86
C TYR A 34 7.03 -2.62 14.95
N LYS A 35 7.26 -2.37 13.66
CA LYS A 35 7.72 -3.36 12.69
C LYS A 35 9.03 -4.00 13.17
N GLN A 36 8.94 -5.12 13.89
CA GLN A 36 10.10 -5.94 14.22
C GLN A 36 10.76 -6.41 12.91
N LYS A 37 12.03 -6.03 12.73
CA LYS A 37 12.89 -6.52 11.64
C LYS A 37 13.14 -8.00 11.86
N GLY A 38 12.36 -8.86 11.22
CA GLY A 38 12.67 -10.28 11.12
C GLY A 38 14.03 -10.47 10.45
N LYS A 39 14.99 -11.03 11.18
CA LYS A 39 16.28 -11.50 10.66
C LYS A 39 16.00 -12.57 9.61
N LYS A 40 16.19 -12.26 8.32
CA LYS A 40 16.11 -13.28 7.26
C LYS A 40 17.51 -13.82 7.01
N GLU A 41 17.70 -15.06 7.46
CA GLU A 41 18.94 -15.82 7.35
C GLU A 41 19.40 -15.99 5.89
N LYS A 42 20.72 -16.00 5.71
CA LYS A 42 21.41 -16.37 4.47
C LYS A 42 21.17 -17.86 4.20
N LYS A 43 20.83 -18.23 2.96
CA LYS A 43 20.99 -19.54 2.28
C LYS A 43 20.15 -19.50 0.99
N HIS A 44 20.53 -19.94 -0.21
CA HIS A 44 21.67 -20.66 -0.77
C HIS A 44 21.79 -20.25 -2.27
N LYS A 45 23.01 -20.31 -2.82
CA LYS A 45 23.28 -20.35 -4.27
C LYS A 45 22.35 -21.35 -4.97
N LYS A 46 21.67 -20.92 -6.04
CA LYS A 46 21.24 -21.81 -7.13
C LYS A 46 21.90 -21.34 -8.42
N LYS A 47 22.92 -22.10 -8.86
CA LYS A 47 23.28 -22.18 -10.27
C LYS A 47 22.13 -22.93 -10.96
N ARG A 48 21.54 -22.33 -11.99
CA ARG A 48 20.79 -23.04 -13.03
C ARG A 48 21.08 -22.38 -14.37
N ASP A 49 22.07 -22.97 -15.01
CA ASP A 49 22.10 -23.39 -16.41
C ASP A 49 21.37 -22.54 -17.46
N LYS A 50 22.21 -22.02 -18.35
CA LYS A 50 21.99 -21.71 -19.77
C LYS A 50 20.76 -22.42 -20.36
N LYS A 51 19.77 -21.63 -20.79
CA LYS A 51 18.98 -21.98 -21.98
C LYS A 51 18.82 -20.75 -22.87
N VAL A 52 19.68 -20.72 -23.88
CA VAL A 52 19.67 -19.81 -25.02
C VAL A 52 18.65 -20.32 -26.05
N LYS A 53 17.98 -19.37 -26.72
CA LYS A 53 17.04 -19.49 -27.86
C LYS A 53 15.68 -20.08 -27.49
N ARG A 54 14.56 -19.43 -27.82
CA ARG A 54 14.19 -19.01 -29.18
C ARG A 54 13.45 -17.68 -29.20
N GLU A 55 13.92 -16.82 -30.10
CA GLU A 55 13.13 -15.82 -30.79
C GLU A 55 11.90 -16.51 -31.41
N LYS A 56 10.71 -16.07 -31.01
CA LYS A 56 9.53 -16.02 -31.87
C LYS A 56 8.74 -14.80 -31.43
N GLU A 57 8.81 -13.76 -32.26
CA GLU A 57 7.81 -12.72 -32.31
C GLU A 57 6.41 -13.33 -32.53
N SER A 58 5.40 -12.61 -32.08
CA SER A 58 4.00 -12.75 -32.47
C SER A 58 3.27 -14.04 -32.08
N SER A 59 2.64 -14.05 -30.90
CA SER A 59 1.32 -14.64 -30.76
C SER A 59 0.45 -13.74 -29.88
N GLY A 60 -0.65 -13.25 -30.44
CA GLY A 60 -1.54 -12.21 -29.92
C GLY A 60 -2.36 -12.60 -28.69
N GLY A 61 -1.70 -13.07 -27.63
CA GLY A 61 -2.30 -13.24 -26.31
C GLY A 61 -2.17 -11.97 -25.45
N PRO A 62 -2.98 -11.82 -24.39
CA PRO A 62 -2.88 -10.70 -23.46
C PRO A 62 -1.47 -10.62 -22.90
N VAL A 63 -0.81 -9.48 -23.14
CA VAL A 63 0.55 -9.24 -22.66
C VAL A 63 0.52 -9.23 -21.13
N GLN A 64 1.25 -10.15 -20.49
CA GLN A 64 1.31 -10.20 -19.03
C GLN A 64 1.99 -8.93 -18.50
N ILE A 65 1.21 -8.05 -17.91
CA ILE A 65 1.66 -6.73 -17.42
C ILE A 65 2.80 -6.88 -16.38
N SER A 66 2.79 -7.96 -15.60
CA SER A 66 3.86 -8.27 -14.63
C SER A 66 5.23 -8.54 -15.28
N LYS A 67 5.29 -8.93 -16.56
CA LYS A 67 6.55 -9.10 -17.31
C LYS A 67 7.30 -7.78 -17.47
N PHE A 68 6.56 -6.68 -17.60
CA PHE A 68 7.10 -5.33 -17.87
C PHE A 68 7.06 -4.40 -16.64
N LEU A 69 6.33 -4.76 -15.58
CA LEU A 69 6.30 -4.00 -14.32
C LEU A 69 7.39 -4.39 -13.32
N LYS A 70 8.20 -5.41 -13.59
CA LYS A 70 9.27 -5.88 -12.69
C LYS A 70 10.29 -4.80 -12.35
N ASP A 71 10.54 -3.87 -13.27
CA ASP A 71 11.63 -2.91 -13.14
C ASP A 71 11.21 -1.58 -12.48
N LYS A 72 9.90 -1.31 -12.39
CA LYS A 72 9.39 -0.05 -11.81
C LYS A 72 9.43 -0.04 -10.29
N LYS A 73 9.26 -1.18 -9.62
CA LYS A 73 9.18 -1.26 -8.14
C LYS A 73 10.54 -1.21 -7.44
N LYS A 74 11.66 -1.45 -8.14
CA LYS A 74 13.00 -1.50 -7.54
C LYS A 74 13.79 -0.18 -7.65
N SER A 75 13.24 0.85 -8.29
CA SER A 75 13.93 2.13 -8.48
C SER A 75 13.78 3.12 -7.31
N ASP A 76 13.52 2.61 -6.10
CA ASP A 76 13.70 3.41 -4.89
C ASP A 76 15.21 3.67 -4.75
N LYS A 77 15.66 4.80 -5.32
CA LYS A 77 17.05 5.24 -5.28
C LYS A 77 17.43 5.50 -3.82
N TYR A 78 18.22 4.62 -3.22
CA TYR A 78 18.87 4.86 -1.93
C TYR A 78 20.25 5.50 -2.16
N SER A 79 20.69 6.34 -1.24
CA SER A 79 22.07 6.84 -1.26
C SER A 79 23.03 5.68 -0.99
N MET A 80 24.00 5.44 -1.87
CA MET A 80 25.03 4.41 -1.64
C MET A 80 25.95 4.77 -0.46
N ILE A 81 26.04 6.06 -0.14
CA ILE A 81 26.91 6.57 0.93
C ILE A 81 26.20 6.47 2.29
N SER A 82 24.95 6.95 2.38
CA SER A 82 24.22 7.05 3.66
C SER A 82 23.19 5.92 3.88
N GLY A 83 22.81 5.18 2.84
CA GLY A 83 21.72 4.19 2.90
C GLY A 83 20.32 4.80 3.06
N LYS A 84 20.21 6.14 3.13
CA LYS A 84 18.92 6.84 3.23
C LYS A 84 18.21 6.90 1.89
N LYS A 85 16.88 6.78 1.89
CA LYS A 85 16.05 6.88 0.68
C LYS A 85 16.15 8.29 0.10
N ILE A 86 16.58 8.40 -1.16
CA ILE A 86 16.66 9.67 -1.88
C ILE A 86 15.30 9.92 -2.54
N LYS A 87 14.53 10.87 -1.99
CA LYS A 87 13.39 11.44 -2.69
C LYS A 87 13.90 12.58 -3.59
N MET A 88 14.02 12.32 -4.89
CA MET A 88 14.35 13.39 -5.83
C MET A 88 13.18 14.37 -5.95
N LYS A 89 13.39 15.65 -5.62
CA LYS A 89 12.43 16.73 -5.84
C LYS A 89 12.55 17.23 -7.27
N VAL A 90 12.04 16.47 -8.24
CA VAL A 90 12.01 16.90 -9.65
C VAL A 90 10.74 17.70 -9.91
N LYS A 91 10.89 18.91 -10.43
CA LYS A 91 9.76 19.70 -10.94
C LYS A 91 9.29 19.09 -12.26
N LYS A 92 7.98 18.88 -12.42
CA LYS A 92 7.39 18.43 -13.70
C LYS A 92 7.69 19.43 -14.80
N THR A 93 8.09 18.95 -15.99
CA THR A 93 8.28 19.81 -17.16
C THR A 93 6.94 20.36 -17.66
N LYS A 94 6.95 21.43 -18.47
CA LYS A 94 5.71 22.00 -19.05
C LYS A 94 4.92 20.95 -19.84
N LYS A 95 5.60 20.09 -20.60
CA LYS A 95 5.00 18.98 -21.37
C LYS A 95 4.35 17.94 -20.47
N ASP A 96 5.00 17.58 -19.36
CA ASP A 96 4.44 16.61 -18.40
C ASP A 96 3.16 17.13 -17.76
N LYS A 97 3.14 18.41 -17.38
CA LYS A 97 1.94 19.05 -16.83
C LYS A 97 0.78 19.04 -17.83
N GLN A 98 1.04 19.30 -19.11
CA GLN A 98 -0.01 19.25 -20.13
C GLN A 98 -0.56 17.84 -20.32
N ARG A 99 0.30 16.81 -20.37
CA ARG A 99 -0.15 15.42 -20.47
C ARG A 99 -1.02 15.00 -19.29
N ASP A 100 -0.68 15.46 -18.08
CA ASP A 100 -1.47 15.18 -16.88
C ASP A 100 -2.85 15.85 -16.93
N LYS A 101 -2.95 17.08 -17.47
CA LYS A 101 -4.25 17.76 -17.68
C LYS A 101 -5.11 17.02 -18.70
N ASN A 102 -4.55 16.71 -19.87
CA ASN A 102 -5.26 15.97 -20.91
C ASN A 102 -5.76 14.61 -20.39
N ARG A 103 -4.96 13.94 -19.56
CA ARG A 103 -5.38 12.69 -18.91
C ARG A 103 -6.55 12.92 -17.97
N ALA A 104 -6.51 13.95 -17.14
CA ALA A 104 -7.58 14.24 -16.19
C ALA A 104 -8.89 14.56 -16.91
N GLU A 105 -8.85 15.44 -17.92
CA GLU A 105 -10.01 15.82 -18.73
C GLU A 105 -10.62 14.61 -19.45
N LEU A 106 -9.79 13.72 -20.02
CA LEU A 106 -10.27 12.50 -20.66
C LEU A 106 -10.93 11.55 -19.65
N LEU A 107 -10.36 11.41 -18.45
CA LEU A 107 -10.94 10.57 -17.41
C LEU A 107 -12.26 11.15 -16.90
N GLU A 108 -12.33 12.47 -16.71
CA GLU A 108 -13.56 13.18 -16.35
C GLU A 108 -14.65 12.94 -17.39
N PHE A 109 -14.33 13.10 -18.68
CA PHE A 109 -15.25 12.84 -19.78
C PHE A 109 -15.75 11.39 -19.79
N LEU A 110 -14.86 10.41 -19.71
CA LEU A 110 -15.24 9.00 -19.72
C LEU A 110 -16.10 8.63 -18.50
N ASN A 111 -15.79 9.19 -17.34
CA ASN A 111 -16.55 8.95 -16.12
C ASN A 111 -17.87 9.73 -16.09
N SER A 112 -18.01 10.81 -16.87
CA SER A 112 -19.28 11.53 -17.00
C SER A 112 -20.33 10.77 -17.81
N ALA A 113 -19.90 9.77 -18.60
CA ALA A 113 -20.78 8.94 -19.41
C ALA A 113 -21.31 7.69 -18.67
N PHE A 114 -21.02 7.55 -17.36
CA PHE A 114 -21.45 6.44 -16.50
C PHE A 114 -21.96 6.92 -15.14
#